data_AF-A0A3C1GBR6-F1
#
_entry.id   AF-A0A3C1GBR6-F1
#
_cell.length_a   1.000
_cell.length_b   1.000
_cell.length_c   1.000
_cell.angle_alpha   90.00
_cell.angle_beta   90.00
_cell.angle_gamma   90.00
#
_symmetry.space_group_name_H-M   'P 1'
#
loop_
_entity.id
_entity.type
_entity.pdbx_description
1 polymer ?
#
loop_
_entity_poly.entity_id
_entity_poly.type
_entity_poly.pdbx_seq_one_letter_code
_entity_poly.pdbx_strand_id
1 'polypeptide(L)'
;MAAAVLTAVVDVACGCAAMTLMPPGSSVLTIEYKANFLAPAQGEKLLARGRVIRPGRTVTVCAGDVVAVEGGHEKLVAPPTINYQVPDPDCDLSYVPNRPVAVPIRAAISNSFGFGGHNDCLLVRAHGG
;
A
#
# COMPACT_ATOMS: atom_id res chain seq x y z
N MET A 1 7.23 4.29 -11.62
CA MET A 1 5.79 3.96 -11.57
C MET A 1 5.18 4.68 -10.38
N ALA A 2 3.99 5.30 -10.52
CA ALA A 2 3.40 6.15 -9.49
C ALA A 2 2.77 5.34 -8.35
N ALA A 3 2.82 5.88 -7.12
CA ALA A 3 2.20 5.31 -5.93
C ALA A 3 0.72 4.95 -6.14
N ALA A 4 -0.01 5.81 -6.85
CA ALA A 4 -1.42 5.62 -7.19
C ALA A 4 -1.70 4.34 -7.99
N VAL A 5 -0.75 3.90 -8.83
CA VAL A 5 -0.92 2.67 -9.61
C VAL A 5 -0.79 1.44 -8.72
N LEU A 6 0.18 1.43 -7.79
CA LEU A 6 0.36 0.33 -6.85
C LEU A 6 -0.84 0.18 -5.91
N THR A 7 -1.35 1.31 -5.40
CA THR A 7 -2.53 1.33 -4.53
C THR A 7 -3.78 0.91 -5.28
N ALA A 8 -3.98 1.37 -6.52
CA ALA A 8 -5.12 0.94 -7.33
C ALA A 8 -5.09 -0.57 -7.62
N VAL A 9 -3.93 -1.12 -7.97
CA VAL A 9 -3.82 -2.56 -8.30
C VAL A 9 -4.03 -3.44 -7.06
N VAL A 10 -3.52 -3.03 -5.89
CA VAL A 10 -3.74 -3.79 -4.64
C VAL A 10 -5.18 -3.63 -4.13
N ASP A 11 -5.81 -2.47 -4.32
CA ASP A 11 -7.23 -2.26 -4.00
C ASP A 11 -8.12 -3.15 -4.88
N VAL A 12 -7.85 -3.22 -6.19
CA VAL A 12 -8.53 -4.16 -7.09
C VAL A 12 -8.32 -5.61 -6.62
N ALA A 13 -7.09 -6.00 -6.26
CA ALA A 13 -6.83 -7.35 -5.78
C ALA A 13 -7.61 -7.67 -4.49
N CYS A 14 -7.70 -6.73 -3.55
CA CYS A 14 -8.51 -6.84 -2.35
C CYS A 14 -10.01 -6.89 -2.65
N GLY A 15 -10.50 -6.03 -3.55
CA GLY A 15 -11.90 -6.02 -3.98
C GLY A 15 -12.30 -7.32 -4.66
N CYS A 16 -11.45 -7.85 -5.55
CA CYS A 16 -11.65 -9.18 -6.14
C CYS A 16 -11.68 -10.27 -5.08
N ALA A 17 -10.75 -10.25 -4.11
CA ALA A 17 -10.73 -11.23 -3.01
C ALA A 17 -12.03 -11.15 -2.18
N ALA A 18 -12.50 -9.95 -1.84
CA ALA A 18 -13.76 -9.75 -1.13
C ALA A 18 -14.94 -10.32 -1.92
N MET A 19 -15.02 -9.99 -3.21
CA MET A 19 -16.09 -10.46 -4.12
C MET A 19 -16.17 -11.99 -4.20
N THR A 20 -15.06 -12.73 -4.00
CA THR A 20 -15.09 -14.20 -4.03
C THR A 20 -15.94 -14.83 -2.92
N LEU A 21 -16.18 -14.10 -1.82
CA LEU A 21 -16.97 -14.56 -0.68
C LEU A 21 -18.36 -13.93 -0.63
N MET A 22 -18.74 -13.14 -1.64
CA MET A 22 -20.03 -12.45 -1.69
C MET A 22 -21.07 -13.22 -2.51
N PRO A 23 -22.37 -13.13 -2.16
CA PRO A 23 -23.44 -13.67 -2.98
C PRO A 23 -23.44 -13.08 -4.40
N PRO A 24 -23.84 -13.83 -5.44
CA PRO A 24 -24.00 -13.31 -6.79
C PRO A 24 -24.88 -12.06 -6.82
N GLY A 25 -24.45 -11.05 -7.60
CA GLY A 25 -25.16 -9.76 -7.70
C GLY A 25 -24.84 -8.74 -6.60
N SER A 26 -23.99 -9.09 -5.63
CA SER A 26 -23.48 -8.13 -4.64
C SER A 26 -22.41 -7.21 -5.26
N SER A 27 -22.22 -6.02 -4.67
CA SER A 27 -21.10 -5.13 -4.96
C SER A 27 -20.28 -4.88 -3.68
N VAL A 28 -18.99 -4.63 -3.86
CA VAL A 28 -18.08 -4.24 -2.79
C VAL A 28 -17.66 -2.79 -3.04
N LEU A 29 -17.71 -1.97 -1.99
CA LEU A 29 -17.21 -0.60 -2.00
C LEU A 29 -16.14 -0.46 -0.91
N THR A 30 -14.97 0.04 -1.28
CA THR A 30 -13.91 0.35 -0.33
C THR A 30 -14.31 1.57 0.50
N ILE A 31 -14.49 1.37 1.81
CA ILE A 31 -14.84 2.45 2.77
C ILE A 31 -13.61 3.07 3.45
N GLU A 32 -12.53 2.30 3.55
CA GLU A 32 -11.24 2.69 4.11
C GLU A 32 -10.18 1.76 3.53
N TYR A 33 -8.98 2.29 3.28
CA TYR A 33 -7.83 1.46 2.98
C TYR A 33 -6.55 2.17 3.42
N LYS A 34 -5.58 1.37 3.86
CA LYS A 34 -4.25 1.83 4.20
C LYS A 34 -3.22 1.08 3.37
N ALA A 35 -2.39 1.82 2.64
CA ALA A 35 -1.23 1.26 1.96
C ALA A 35 0.05 1.61 2.72
N ASN A 36 0.96 0.65 2.85
CA ASN A 36 2.29 0.86 3.40
C ASN A 36 3.31 0.53 2.32
N PHE A 37 4.39 1.31 2.30
CA PHE A 37 5.35 1.30 1.23
C PHE A 37 6.72 0.93 1.78
N LEU A 38 7.22 -0.27 1.45
CA LEU A 38 8.34 -0.89 2.17
C LEU A 38 9.70 -0.90 1.42
N ALA A 39 9.77 -0.92 0.09
CA ALA A 39 11.03 -0.76 -0.66
C ALA A 39 10.81 -0.46 -2.16
N PRO A 40 11.67 0.24 -2.90
CA PRO A 40 11.43 0.62 -4.31
C PRO A 40 10.70 -0.38 -5.24
N ALA A 41 9.72 0.12 -6.00
CA ALA A 41 8.98 -0.60 -7.05
C ALA A 41 9.81 -0.88 -8.31
N GLN A 42 10.89 -1.65 -8.18
CA GLN A 42 11.81 -1.98 -9.28
C GLN A 42 11.87 -3.49 -9.45
N GLY A 43 11.57 -3.96 -10.66
CA GLY A 43 11.59 -5.36 -11.05
C GLY A 43 10.99 -5.56 -12.44
N GLU A 44 11.10 -6.77 -12.98
CA GLU A 44 10.59 -7.17 -14.29
C GLU A 44 9.05 -7.15 -14.34
N LYS A 45 8.41 -7.47 -13.21
CA LYS A 45 6.95 -7.45 -13.06
C LYS A 45 6.55 -7.09 -11.63
N LEU A 46 5.31 -6.64 -11.49
CA LEU A 46 4.68 -6.43 -10.19
C LEU A 46 3.58 -7.47 -9.99
N LEU A 47 3.45 -7.95 -8.76
CA LEU A 47 2.43 -8.92 -8.38
C LEU A 47 1.68 -8.39 -7.16
N ALA A 48 0.39 -8.13 -7.33
CA ALA A 48 -0.50 -7.74 -6.24
C ALA A 48 -1.31 -8.94 -5.80
N ARG A 49 -1.39 -9.17 -4.49
CA ARG A 49 -2.18 -10.26 -3.90
C ARG A 49 -3.12 -9.67 -2.89
N GLY A 50 -4.42 -9.88 -3.09
CA GLY A 50 -5.45 -9.57 -2.11
C GLY A 50 -5.93 -10.84 -1.40
N ARG A 51 -6.29 -10.71 -0.13
CA ARG A 51 -6.88 -11.78 0.67
C ARG A 51 -7.90 -11.22 1.65
N VAL A 52 -8.97 -11.98 1.87
CA VAL A 52 -9.92 -11.67 2.93
C VAL A 52 -9.31 -12.06 4.27
N ILE A 53 -9.20 -11.10 5.19
CA ILE A 53 -8.82 -11.33 6.58
C ILE A 53 -10.03 -11.75 7.38
N ARG A 54 -11.14 -11.01 7.21
CA ARG A 54 -12.38 -11.27 7.94
C ARG A 54 -13.58 -10.99 7.04
N PRO A 55 -14.37 -12.02 6.70
CA PRO A 55 -15.61 -11.82 5.98
C PRO A 55 -16.65 -11.19 6.92
N GLY A 56 -17.51 -10.33 6.37
CA GLY A 56 -18.63 -9.77 7.12
C GLY A 56 -19.74 -9.29 6.20
N ARG A 57 -20.97 -9.29 6.72
CA ARG A 57 -22.18 -8.95 5.95
C ARG A 57 -22.26 -7.47 5.56
N THR A 58 -21.66 -6.60 6.38
CA THR A 58 -21.64 -5.14 6.15
C THR A 58 -20.23 -4.64 5.86
N VAL A 59 -19.22 -5.18 6.55
CA VAL A 59 -17.81 -4.80 6.36
C VAL A 59 -16.98 -6.07 6.21
N THR A 60 -16.22 -6.15 5.13
CA THR A 60 -15.23 -7.21 4.89
C THR A 60 -13.85 -6.59 4.98
N VAL A 61 -12.99 -7.17 5.83
CA VAL A 61 -11.61 -6.71 6.01
C VAL A 61 -10.73 -7.50 5.06
N CYS A 62 -10.00 -6.79 4.19
CA CYS A 62 -9.02 -7.38 3.29
C CYS A 62 -7.61 -6.89 3.65
N ALA A 63 -6.63 -7.71 3.32
CA ALA A 63 -5.23 -7.28 3.26
C ALA A 63 -4.71 -7.56 1.86
N GLY A 64 -3.79 -6.71 1.40
CA GLY A 64 -3.09 -6.99 0.17
C GLY A 64 -1.67 -6.48 0.19
N ASP A 65 -0.83 -7.20 -0.53
CA ASP A 65 0.59 -6.93 -0.67
C ASP A 65 0.93 -6.73 -2.15
N VAL A 66 1.85 -5.81 -2.42
CA VAL A 66 2.46 -5.64 -3.74
C VAL A 66 3.93 -5.96 -3.64
N VAL A 67 4.35 -6.91 -4.47
CA VAL A 67 5.76 -7.29 -4.62
C VAL A 67 6.27 -6.97 -6.01
N ALA A 68 7.51 -6.51 -6.09
CA ALA A 68 8.28 -6.49 -7.32
C ALA A 68 8.99 -7.84 -7.47
N VAL A 69 8.99 -8.36 -8.70
CA VAL A 69 9.63 -9.64 -9.03
C VAL A 69 10.79 -9.37 -9.98
N GLU A 70 11.96 -9.87 -9.64
CA GLU A 70 13.19 -9.75 -10.44
C GLU A 70 14.00 -11.04 -10.27
N GLY A 71 14.43 -11.66 -11.38
CA GLY A 71 15.20 -12.92 -11.32
C GLY A 71 14.52 -14.06 -10.56
N GLY A 72 13.18 -14.06 -10.47
CA GLY A 72 12.39 -15.03 -9.70
C GLY A 72 12.24 -14.73 -8.20
N HIS A 73 12.82 -13.65 -7.70
CA HIS A 73 12.72 -13.23 -6.30
C HIS A 73 11.66 -12.13 -6.11
N GLU A 74 10.93 -12.18 -5.00
CA GLU A 74 9.90 -11.20 -4.66
C GLU A 74 10.36 -10.21 -3.58
N LYS A 75 10.01 -8.94 -3.74
CA LYS A 75 10.35 -7.87 -2.79
C LYS A 75 9.18 -6.93 -2.57
N LEU A 76 8.79 -6.69 -1.32
CA LEU A 76 7.72 -5.76 -0.96
C LEU A 76 8.03 -4.32 -1.38
N VAL A 77 7.00 -3.59 -1.82
CA VAL A 77 7.18 -2.37 -2.62
C VAL A 77 6.86 -1.05 -1.88
N ALA A 78 7.58 0.02 -2.22
CA ALA A 78 7.45 1.44 -1.94
C ALA A 78 7.63 2.25 -3.24
N PRO A 79 6.76 3.19 -3.55
CA PRO A 79 6.88 4.05 -4.71
C PRO A 79 7.75 5.28 -4.38
N PRO A 80 8.45 5.82 -5.37
CA PRO A 80 8.89 7.20 -5.31
C PRO A 80 7.69 8.16 -5.27
N THR A 81 7.89 9.35 -4.72
CA THR A 81 6.98 10.49 -4.86
C THR A 81 7.08 11.00 -6.30
N ILE A 82 6.31 10.38 -7.19
CA ILE A 82 6.25 10.76 -8.62
C ILE A 82 5.58 12.12 -8.78
N ASN A 83 6.11 12.92 -9.71
CA ASN A 83 5.69 14.29 -10.05
C ASN A 83 6.01 15.35 -8.99
N TYR A 84 6.91 15.06 -8.06
CA TYR A 84 7.43 16.06 -7.13
C TYR A 84 8.43 16.96 -7.86
N GLN A 85 8.01 18.16 -8.30
CA GLN A 85 8.85 19.08 -9.09
C GLN A 85 9.35 20.27 -8.29
N VAL A 86 8.46 20.86 -7.47
CA VAL A 86 8.74 22.07 -6.71
C VAL A 86 8.63 21.73 -5.22
N PRO A 87 9.74 21.78 -4.47
CA PRO A 87 9.70 21.57 -3.03
C PRO A 87 9.06 22.75 -2.31
N ASP A 88 8.30 22.45 -1.26
CA ASP A 88 7.78 23.46 -0.34
C ASP A 88 8.92 23.95 0.57
N PRO A 89 9.27 25.26 0.55
CA PRO A 89 10.37 25.79 1.36
C PRO A 89 10.14 25.67 2.87
N ASP A 90 8.88 25.55 3.32
CA ASP A 90 8.53 25.41 4.73
C ASP A 90 8.46 23.94 5.20
N CYS A 91 8.62 22.98 4.27
CA CYS A 91 8.51 21.55 4.55
C CYS A 91 9.85 20.84 4.33
N ASP A 92 10.56 20.56 5.42
CA ASP A 92 11.93 20.02 5.45
C ASP A 92 12.01 18.48 5.47
N LEU A 93 10.91 17.78 5.17
CA LEU A 93 10.85 16.33 5.17
C LEU A 93 11.76 15.71 4.10
N SER A 94 12.34 14.54 4.41
CA SER A 94 13.15 13.79 3.46
C SER A 94 12.27 12.95 2.52
N TYR A 95 11.97 13.49 1.35
CA TYR A 95 11.19 12.81 0.30
C TYR A 95 12.06 11.92 -0.60
N VAL A 96 11.40 11.04 -1.37
CA VAL A 96 12.03 10.23 -2.44
C VAL A 96 11.48 10.68 -3.81
N PRO A 97 11.95 11.83 -4.35
CA PRO A 97 11.30 12.47 -5.49
C PRO A 97 11.68 11.82 -6.82
N ASN A 98 10.67 11.43 -7.61
CA ASN A 98 10.74 10.96 -9.01
C ASN A 98 11.59 9.71 -9.29
N ARG A 99 12.60 9.41 -8.48
CA ARG A 99 13.50 8.29 -8.61
C ARG A 99 13.54 7.54 -7.28
N PRO A 100 13.36 6.21 -7.31
CA PRO A 100 13.51 5.40 -6.11
C PRO A 100 14.94 5.51 -5.55
N VAL A 101 15.04 5.57 -4.22
CA VAL A 101 16.32 5.53 -3.50
C VAL A 101 16.35 4.28 -2.63
N ALA A 102 17.45 3.53 -2.69
CA ALA A 102 17.66 2.37 -1.84
C ALA A 102 18.19 2.83 -0.48
N VAL A 103 17.37 2.70 0.56
CA VAL A 103 17.76 2.98 1.95
C VAL A 103 17.28 1.84 2.86
N PRO A 104 18.05 1.49 3.91
CA PRO A 104 17.62 0.51 4.90
C PRO A 104 16.45 1.08 5.73
N ILE A 105 15.28 0.44 5.66
CA ILE A 105 14.11 0.84 6.46
C ILE A 105 14.25 0.23 7.87
N ARG A 106 14.44 1.10 8.86
CA ARG A 106 14.56 0.69 10.29
C ARG A 106 13.27 0.90 11.08
N ALA A 107 12.41 1.77 10.60
CA ALA A 107 11.09 2.03 11.17
C ALA A 107 10.15 2.51 10.07
N ALA A 108 8.86 2.25 10.24
CA ALA A 108 7.81 2.74 9.36
C ALA A 108 6.66 3.25 10.24
N ILE A 109 6.08 4.37 9.84
CA ILE A 109 4.89 4.94 10.44
C ILE A 109 3.76 4.80 9.45
N SER A 110 2.60 4.41 9.94
CA SER A 110 1.39 4.38 9.16
C SER A 110 0.32 5.21 9.84
N ASN A 111 -0.20 6.18 9.11
CA ASN A 111 -1.26 7.05 9.56
C ASN A 111 -2.48 6.84 8.65
N SER A 112 -3.66 6.62 9.24
CA SER A 112 -4.92 6.51 8.49
C SER A 112 -5.93 7.54 8.98
N PHE A 113 -6.74 8.05 8.06
CA PHE A 113 -7.85 8.95 8.34
C PHE A 113 -9.14 8.36 7.75
N GLY A 114 -10.13 8.15 8.60
CA GLY A 114 -11.46 7.69 8.22
C GLY A 114 -12.51 8.81 8.29
N PHE A 115 -13.66 8.59 7.65
CA PHE A 115 -14.82 9.48 7.79
C PHE A 115 -15.23 9.65 9.26
N GLY A 116 -15.74 10.85 9.59
CA GLY A 116 -16.15 11.20 10.95
C GLY A 116 -15.02 11.63 11.88
N GLY A 117 -13.83 11.92 11.35
CA GLY A 117 -12.71 12.47 12.13
C GLY A 117 -11.87 11.41 12.86
N HIS A 118 -11.99 10.14 12.48
CA HIS A 118 -11.17 9.07 13.05
C HIS A 118 -9.76 9.11 12.45
N ASN A 119 -8.74 9.20 13.31
CA ASN A 119 -7.33 9.05 12.96
C ASN A 119 -6.73 7.91 13.78
N ASP A 120 -5.97 7.04 13.13
CA ASP A 120 -5.15 6.04 13.82
C ASP A 120 -3.72 6.07 13.28
N CYS A 121 -2.74 5.92 14.18
CA CYS A 121 -1.33 5.96 13.87
C CYS A 121 -0.58 4.81 14.53
N LEU A 122 0.12 4.02 13.71
CA LEU A 122 0.93 2.89 14.13
C LEU A 122 2.38 3.09 13.69
N LEU A 123 3.31 3.02 14.63
CA LEU A 123 4.74 2.99 14.37
C LEU A 123 5.28 1.59 14.60
N VAL A 124 5.98 1.05 13.61
CA VAL A 124 6.70 -0.22 13.70
C VAL A 124 8.19 0.02 13.51
N ARG A 125 9.01 -0.70 14.27
CA ARG A 125 10.47 -0.64 14.18
C ARG A 125 10.98 -2.05 13.92
N ALA A 126 11.99 -2.18 13.06
CA ALA A 126 12.70 -3.43 12.87
C ALA A 126 13.27 -3.88 14.23
N HIS A 127 12.92 -5.10 14.66
CA HIS A 127 13.48 -5.69 15.86
C HIS A 127 14.87 -6.24 15.51
N GLY A 128 15.90 -5.81 16.24
CA GLY A 128 17.26 -6.28 16.03
C GLY A 128 17.39 -7.74 16.45
N GLY A 129 17.90 -8.57 15.55
CA GLY A 129 18.67 -9.77 15.88
C GLY A 129 20.15 -9.45 15.87
#